data_AF-A0A661WZ75-F1
#
_entry.id   AF-A0A661WZ75-F1
#
_cell.length_a   1.000
_cell.length_b   1.000
_cell.length_c   1.000
_cell.angle_alpha   90.00
_cell.angle_beta   90.00
_cell.angle_gamma   90.00
#
_symmetry.space_group_name_H-M   'P 1'
#
loop_
_entity.id
_entity.type
_entity.pdbx_description
1 polymer ?
#
loop_
_entity_poly.entity_id
_entity_poly.type
_entity_poly.pdbx_seq_one_letter_code
_entity_poly.pdbx_strand_id
1 'polypeptide(L)'
;MQEKEIIKKLVELYPNHVLPIEKLPRAYCPGGASHVKAIYLGCDPSNVHSTELPYVFAHECNLNIFNAFIKAHTEQLQHIGLDWHSVYAQNFCQNYFKKETSKNPIWKKAAQEFWIDHLVDELEQFDNSVPVLLTSQYLLQVLGTDGYENIPAKEFYECIQSIPIPADKNKLNRALIPVYRGRNPNLGVSYHLKNDKWKMYRESIKGFITNR
;
A
#
# COMPACT_ATOMS: atom_id res chain seq x y z
N MET A 1 -4.99 -11.60 -15.92
CA MET A 1 -5.81 -10.74 -16.82
C MET A 1 -5.04 -9.45 -16.99
N GLN A 2 -4.91 -8.92 -18.21
CA GLN A 2 -4.10 -7.70 -18.39
C GLN A 2 -4.81 -6.48 -17.77
N GLU A 3 -4.05 -5.48 -17.33
CA GLU A 3 -4.57 -4.27 -16.66
C GLU A 3 -5.71 -3.61 -17.46
N LYS A 4 -5.54 -3.50 -18.78
CA LYS A 4 -6.54 -2.91 -19.68
C LYS A 4 -7.87 -3.65 -19.63
N GLU A 5 -7.83 -4.99 -19.55
CA GLU A 5 -9.03 -5.82 -19.46
C GLU A 5 -9.72 -5.68 -18.09
N ILE A 6 -8.92 -5.57 -17.01
CA ILE A 6 -9.43 -5.29 -15.66
C ILE A 6 -10.18 -3.95 -15.66
N ILE A 7 -9.55 -2.89 -16.17
CA ILE A 7 -10.16 -1.55 -16.22
C ILE A 7 -11.45 -1.56 -17.03
N LYS A 8 -11.44 -2.18 -18.22
CA LYS A 8 -12.62 -2.26 -19.09
C LYS A 8 -13.79 -2.93 -18.36
N LYS A 9 -13.57 -4.09 -17.73
CA LYS A 9 -14.60 -4.79 -16.95
C LYS A 9 -15.08 -3.95 -15.76
N LEU A 10 -14.17 -3.30 -15.05
CA LEU A 10 -14.53 -2.45 -13.91
C LEU A 10 -15.37 -1.24 -14.33
N VAL A 11 -15.09 -0.62 -15.48
CA VAL A 11 -15.89 0.48 -16.03
C VAL A 11 -17.26 -0.01 -16.47
N GLU A 12 -17.35 -1.18 -17.10
CA GLU A 12 -18.62 -1.80 -17.51
C GLU A 12 -19.51 -2.14 -16.30
N LEU A 13 -18.94 -2.74 -15.25
CA LEU A 13 -19.68 -3.16 -14.05
C LEU A 13 -19.98 -1.99 -13.10
N TYR A 14 -19.08 -1.00 -13.01
CA TYR A 14 -19.13 0.08 -12.02
C TYR A 14 -18.88 1.47 -12.64
N PRO A 15 -19.64 1.90 -13.67
CA PRO A 15 -19.38 3.15 -14.40
C PRO A 15 -19.48 4.41 -13.53
N ASN A 16 -20.21 4.32 -12.41
CA ASN A 16 -20.36 5.41 -11.45
C ASN A 16 -19.25 5.48 -10.39
N HIS A 17 -18.34 4.51 -10.36
CA HIS A 17 -17.29 4.42 -9.33
C HIS A 17 -15.87 4.44 -9.91
N VAL A 18 -15.71 4.10 -11.19
CA VAL A 18 -14.41 3.96 -11.85
C VAL A 18 -14.25 5.05 -12.90
N LEU A 19 -13.06 5.62 -13.04
CA LEU A 19 -12.75 6.54 -14.14
C LEU A 19 -12.24 5.73 -15.34
N PRO A 20 -12.72 6.00 -16.57
CA PRO A 20 -12.27 5.31 -17.78
C PRO A 20 -10.92 5.88 -18.28
N ILE A 21 -9.91 5.89 -17.40
CA ILE A 21 -8.56 6.37 -17.69
C ILE A 21 -7.67 5.15 -17.90
N GLU A 22 -7.08 5.04 -19.08
CA GLU A 22 -6.17 3.94 -19.42
C GLU A 22 -4.71 4.22 -19.03
N LYS A 23 -4.33 5.50 -18.90
CA LYS A 23 -2.98 5.87 -18.50
C LYS A 23 -2.85 5.79 -16.98
N LEU A 24 -2.42 4.63 -16.52
CA LEU A 24 -2.21 4.37 -15.10
C LEU A 24 -0.86 4.91 -14.62
N PRO A 25 -0.75 5.31 -13.34
CA PRO A 25 0.54 5.65 -12.75
C PRO A 25 1.44 4.43 -12.70
N ARG A 26 2.69 4.58 -13.14
CA ARG A 26 3.66 3.48 -13.11
C ARG A 26 4.14 3.20 -11.69
N ALA A 27 4.56 1.96 -11.44
CA ALA A 27 5.31 1.65 -10.23
C ALA A 27 6.58 2.50 -10.12
N TYR A 28 6.97 2.85 -8.90
CA TYR A 28 8.14 3.68 -8.64
C TYR A 28 9.24 2.85 -7.97
N CYS A 29 10.37 2.72 -8.65
CA CYS A 29 11.53 1.94 -8.20
C CYS A 29 12.85 2.58 -8.66
N PRO A 30 13.20 3.76 -8.12
CA PRO A 30 14.34 4.54 -8.61
C PRO A 30 15.70 3.86 -8.36
N GLY A 31 15.81 2.98 -7.37
CA GLY A 31 17.01 2.16 -7.16
C GLY A 31 17.12 0.93 -8.06
N GLY A 32 16.04 0.56 -8.77
CA GLY A 32 15.97 -0.69 -9.52
C GLY A 32 15.81 -1.93 -8.63
N ALA A 33 15.44 -3.05 -9.25
CA ALA A 33 15.01 -4.25 -8.54
C ALA A 33 16.04 -4.84 -7.56
N SER A 34 17.34 -4.74 -7.86
CA SER A 34 18.42 -5.27 -7.00
C SER A 34 18.59 -4.54 -5.67
N HIS A 35 18.04 -3.33 -5.54
CA HIS A 35 18.12 -2.53 -4.31
C HIS A 35 16.85 -2.63 -3.44
N VAL A 36 15.83 -3.35 -3.93
CA VAL A 36 14.53 -3.45 -3.26
C VAL A 36 14.66 -4.33 -2.02
N LYS A 37 14.44 -3.70 -0.86
CA LYS A 37 14.38 -4.34 0.47
C LYS A 37 12.95 -4.56 0.95
N ALA A 38 11.98 -3.85 0.36
CA ALA A 38 10.56 -4.00 0.65
C ALA A 38 9.68 -3.49 -0.50
N ILE A 39 8.47 -4.03 -0.59
CA ILE A 39 7.40 -3.52 -1.47
C ILE A 39 6.57 -2.50 -0.69
N TYR A 40 6.38 -1.29 -1.20
CA TYR A 40 5.58 -0.24 -0.56
C TYR A 40 4.21 -0.13 -1.25
N LEU A 41 3.17 -0.70 -0.62
CA LEU A 41 1.89 -0.94 -1.26
C LEU A 41 0.83 0.07 -0.82
N GLY A 42 0.37 0.88 -1.77
CA GLY A 42 -0.76 1.80 -1.65
C GLY A 42 -2.09 1.14 -2.00
N CYS A 43 -3.20 1.85 -1.76
CA CYS A 43 -4.52 1.32 -2.11
C CYS A 43 -4.85 1.52 -3.59
N ASP A 44 -4.87 2.77 -4.04
CA ASP A 44 -5.25 3.16 -5.39
C ASP A 44 -4.83 4.62 -5.63
N PRO A 45 -4.70 5.07 -6.90
CA PRO A 45 -4.24 6.42 -7.24
C PRO A 45 -5.31 7.50 -7.05
N SER A 46 -6.34 7.29 -6.22
CA SER A 46 -7.41 8.27 -5.94
C SER A 46 -6.87 9.69 -5.81
N ASN A 47 -7.15 10.49 -6.83
CA ASN A 47 -6.76 11.88 -6.90
C ASN A 47 -8.02 12.71 -7.11
N VAL A 48 -8.39 13.47 -6.07
CA VAL A 48 -9.54 14.39 -6.11
C VAL A 48 -9.35 15.49 -7.16
N HIS A 49 -8.11 15.72 -7.62
CA HIS A 49 -7.75 16.75 -8.59
C HIS A 49 -7.76 16.26 -10.04
N SER A 50 -8.17 15.01 -10.30
CA SER A 50 -8.22 14.41 -11.65
C SER A 50 -6.91 14.55 -12.45
N THR A 51 -5.77 14.65 -11.76
CA THR A 51 -4.45 14.70 -12.39
C THR A 51 -3.95 13.28 -12.63
N GLU A 52 -3.60 12.99 -13.88
CA GLU A 52 -2.82 11.81 -14.23
C GLU A 52 -1.45 11.88 -13.54
N LEU A 53 -1.10 10.84 -12.78
CA LEU A 53 0.16 10.79 -12.06
C LEU A 53 1.17 9.99 -12.89
N PRO A 54 2.41 10.48 -13.10
CA PRO A 54 3.44 9.72 -13.82
C PRO A 54 3.79 8.40 -13.12
N TYR A 55 3.83 8.45 -11.79
CA TYR A 55 4.11 7.31 -10.93
C TYR A 55 3.17 7.28 -9.74
N VAL A 56 3.05 6.10 -9.12
CA VAL A 56 2.35 5.93 -7.86
C VAL A 56 2.91 6.86 -6.78
N PHE A 57 2.08 7.14 -5.78
CA PHE A 57 2.39 8.10 -4.71
C PHE A 57 2.78 9.51 -5.21
N ALA A 58 2.37 9.87 -6.43
CA ALA A 58 2.64 11.15 -7.07
C ALA A 58 4.14 11.47 -7.27
N HIS A 59 5.00 10.44 -7.33
CA HIS A 59 6.40 10.65 -7.67
C HIS A 59 6.54 11.28 -9.07
N GLU A 60 7.52 12.18 -9.18
CA GLU A 60 7.79 13.00 -10.37
C GLU A 60 6.61 13.87 -10.84
N CYS A 61 5.58 14.04 -10.00
CA CYS A 61 4.53 15.02 -10.24
C CYS A 61 5.03 16.41 -9.83
N ASN A 62 5.24 17.31 -10.78
CA ASN A 62 5.73 18.67 -10.56
C ASN A 62 4.67 19.64 -9.98
N LEU A 63 3.71 19.11 -9.21
CA LEU A 63 2.64 19.90 -8.60
C LEU A 63 2.82 19.99 -7.09
N ASN A 64 2.95 21.21 -6.58
CA ASN A 64 3.22 21.50 -5.16
C ASN A 64 2.16 20.92 -4.20
N ILE A 65 0.94 20.67 -4.67
CA ILE A 65 -0.13 20.05 -3.88
C ILE A 65 0.25 18.67 -3.32
N PHE A 66 1.19 17.95 -3.97
CA PHE A 66 1.63 16.63 -3.53
C PHE A 66 2.83 16.65 -2.59
N ASN A 67 3.50 17.79 -2.38
CA ASN A 67 4.73 17.86 -1.58
C ASN A 67 4.53 17.33 -0.15
N ALA A 68 3.43 17.71 0.50
CA ALA A 68 3.11 17.23 1.85
C ALA A 68 2.77 15.73 1.87
N PHE A 69 2.11 15.24 0.82
CA PHE A 69 1.77 13.83 0.66
C PHE A 69 3.03 12.97 0.52
N ILE A 70 3.91 13.34 -0.41
CA ILE A 70 5.20 12.68 -0.66
C ILE A 70 6.05 12.71 0.61
N LYS A 71 6.21 13.89 1.24
CA LYS A 71 6.98 14.04 2.49
C LYS A 71 6.50 13.08 3.57
N ALA A 72 5.19 12.95 3.77
CA ALA A 72 4.65 12.04 4.78
C ALA A 72 4.98 10.57 4.50
N HIS A 73 5.00 10.14 3.23
CA HIS A 73 5.43 8.78 2.88
C HIS A 73 6.95 8.59 3.01
N THR A 74 7.74 9.59 2.63
CA THR A 74 9.19 9.59 2.85
C THR A 74 9.52 9.44 4.33
N GLU A 75 8.86 10.21 5.21
CA GLU A 75 9.07 10.12 6.66
C GLU A 75 8.72 8.72 7.21
N GLN A 76 7.67 8.06 6.69
CA GLN A 76 7.35 6.68 7.10
C GLN A 76 8.50 5.71 6.85
N LEU A 77 9.07 5.75 5.64
CA LEU A 77 10.18 4.88 5.24
C LEU A 77 11.44 5.18 6.08
N GLN A 78 11.77 6.46 6.25
CA GLN A 78 12.95 6.88 7.04
C GLN A 78 12.88 6.38 8.48
N HIS A 79 11.68 6.39 9.09
CA HIS A 79 11.49 5.90 10.45
C HIS A 79 11.65 4.38 10.61
N ILE A 80 11.78 3.63 9.52
CA ILE A 80 12.08 2.19 9.53
C ILE A 80 13.40 1.86 8.80
N GLY A 81 14.25 2.87 8.57
CA GLY A 81 15.57 2.67 7.96
C GLY A 81 15.53 2.38 6.45
N LEU A 82 14.44 2.75 5.78
CA LEU A 82 14.29 2.65 4.33
C LEU A 82 14.21 4.05 3.70
N ASP A 83 14.38 4.08 2.38
CA ASP A 83 14.11 5.21 1.52
C ASP A 83 13.48 4.75 0.19
N TRP A 84 13.17 5.69 -0.69
CA TRP A 84 12.57 5.40 -1.99
C TRP A 84 13.48 4.61 -2.94
N HIS A 85 14.80 4.64 -2.80
CA HIS A 85 15.72 3.82 -3.61
C HIS A 85 15.73 2.37 -3.15
N SER A 86 15.40 2.13 -1.88
CA SER A 86 15.34 0.79 -1.28
C SER A 86 13.99 0.09 -1.38
N VAL A 87 12.99 0.67 -2.07
CA VAL A 87 11.66 0.08 -2.19
C VAL A 87 11.16 0.03 -3.62
N TYR A 88 10.30 -0.94 -3.88
CA TYR A 88 9.40 -0.95 -5.04
C TYR A 88 8.03 -0.46 -4.59
N ALA A 89 7.56 0.67 -5.09
CA ALA A 89 6.27 1.22 -4.72
C ALA A 89 5.22 0.98 -5.81
N GLN A 90 4.03 0.54 -5.41
CA GLN A 90 2.89 0.28 -6.29
C GLN A 90 1.58 0.50 -5.53
N ASN A 91 0.47 0.72 -6.24
CA ASN A 91 -0.89 0.66 -5.70
C ASN A 91 -1.53 -0.70 -5.98
N PHE A 92 -2.31 -1.21 -5.03
CA PHE A 92 -3.02 -2.46 -5.19
C PHE A 92 -3.97 -2.43 -6.39
N CYS A 93 -4.95 -1.51 -6.36
CA CYS A 93 -5.81 -1.25 -7.49
C CYS A 93 -5.16 -0.13 -8.30
N GLN A 94 -4.67 -0.42 -9.50
CA GLN A 94 -3.89 0.55 -10.26
C GLN A 94 -4.79 1.53 -11.04
N ASN A 95 -6.07 1.21 -11.21
CA ASN A 95 -7.06 2.09 -11.84
C ASN A 95 -7.46 3.27 -10.94
N TYR A 96 -7.92 4.35 -11.56
CA TYR A 96 -8.53 5.45 -10.84
C TYR A 96 -9.98 5.18 -10.45
N PHE A 97 -10.32 5.45 -9.18
CA PHE A 97 -11.69 5.50 -8.69
C PHE A 97 -12.17 6.94 -8.54
N LYS A 98 -13.49 7.15 -8.63
CA LYS A 98 -14.12 8.48 -8.43
C LYS A 98 -14.15 8.94 -6.97
N LYS A 99 -13.92 8.03 -6.03
CA LYS A 99 -13.90 8.30 -4.58
C LYS A 99 -12.67 7.64 -3.97
N GLU A 100 -12.11 8.30 -2.96
CA GLU A 100 -11.03 7.73 -2.14
C GLU A 100 -11.44 6.39 -1.52
N THR A 101 -10.45 5.52 -1.28
CA THR A 101 -10.61 4.14 -0.79
C THR A 101 -11.65 4.01 0.34
N SER A 102 -11.56 4.87 1.37
CA SER A 102 -12.43 4.81 2.55
C SER A 102 -13.88 5.21 2.30
N LYS A 103 -14.15 5.93 1.21
CA LYS A 103 -15.48 6.37 0.78
C LYS A 103 -15.98 5.61 -0.46
N ASN A 104 -15.20 4.65 -0.95
CA ASN A 104 -15.50 3.91 -2.17
C ASN A 104 -16.13 2.54 -1.82
N PRO A 105 -17.44 2.36 -2.02
CA PRO A 105 -18.13 1.15 -1.62
C PRO A 105 -17.70 -0.10 -2.41
N ILE A 106 -17.13 0.08 -3.61
CA ILE A 106 -16.72 -1.05 -4.47
C ILE A 106 -15.23 -1.36 -4.39
N TRP A 107 -14.42 -0.58 -3.68
CA TRP A 107 -12.96 -0.74 -3.69
C TRP A 107 -12.52 -2.14 -3.25
N LYS A 108 -13.08 -2.65 -2.13
CA LYS A 108 -12.74 -3.99 -1.62
C LYS A 108 -13.10 -5.08 -2.62
N LYS A 109 -14.29 -4.97 -3.22
CA LYS A 109 -14.77 -5.93 -4.22
C LYS A 109 -13.89 -5.91 -5.47
N ALA A 110 -13.58 -4.72 -5.98
CA ALA A 110 -12.68 -4.55 -7.12
C ALA A 110 -11.28 -5.11 -6.84
N ALA A 111 -10.74 -4.84 -5.64
CA ALA A 111 -9.45 -5.38 -5.21
C ALA A 111 -9.47 -6.92 -5.19
N GLN A 112 -10.48 -7.51 -4.54
CA GLN A 112 -10.59 -8.95 -4.35
C GLN A 112 -10.84 -9.73 -5.65
N GLU A 113 -11.68 -9.22 -6.54
CA GLU A 113 -12.12 -9.96 -7.73
C GLU A 113 -11.21 -9.75 -8.95
N PHE A 114 -10.44 -8.66 -8.99
CA PHE A 114 -9.73 -8.28 -10.23
C PHE A 114 -8.23 -8.03 -10.05
N TRP A 115 -7.79 -7.53 -8.88
CA TRP A 115 -6.43 -7.02 -8.73
C TRP A 115 -5.48 -7.91 -7.92
N ILE A 116 -5.99 -8.85 -7.11
CA ILE A 116 -5.13 -9.76 -6.33
C ILE A 116 -4.17 -10.53 -7.24
N ASP A 117 -4.69 -11.27 -8.21
CA ASP A 117 -3.87 -12.14 -9.06
C ASP A 117 -2.87 -11.32 -9.88
N HIS A 118 -3.30 -10.16 -10.40
CA HIS A 118 -2.41 -9.25 -11.11
C HIS A 118 -1.25 -8.76 -10.24
N LEU A 119 -1.52 -8.41 -8.98
CA LEU A 119 -0.47 -8.00 -8.05
C LEU A 119 0.45 -9.17 -7.69
N VAL A 120 -0.08 -10.39 -7.55
CA VAL A 120 0.75 -11.59 -7.31
C VAL A 120 1.73 -11.80 -8.46
N ASP A 121 1.22 -11.80 -9.70
CA ASP A 121 2.03 -11.95 -10.92
C ASP A 121 3.09 -10.84 -11.03
N GLU A 122 2.70 -9.58 -10.77
CA GLU A 122 3.63 -8.44 -10.81
C GLU A 122 4.77 -8.59 -9.81
N LEU A 123 4.49 -9.13 -8.62
CA LEU A 123 5.49 -9.27 -7.56
C LEU A 123 6.42 -10.48 -7.76
N GLU A 124 6.14 -11.40 -8.69
CA GLU A 124 7.02 -12.54 -9.02
C GLU A 124 8.43 -12.11 -9.46
N GLN A 125 8.59 -10.87 -9.92
CA GLN A 125 9.89 -10.29 -10.25
C GLN A 125 10.82 -10.11 -9.03
N PHE A 126 10.29 -10.21 -7.81
CA PHE A 126 11.02 -10.10 -6.55
C PHE A 126 11.02 -11.42 -5.78
N ASP A 127 12.09 -11.70 -5.04
CA ASP A 127 12.15 -12.86 -4.14
C ASP A 127 11.02 -12.81 -3.08
N ASN A 128 10.39 -13.94 -2.77
CA ASN A 128 9.27 -14.02 -1.81
C ASN A 128 9.65 -13.60 -0.37
N SER A 129 10.94 -13.57 -0.06
CA SER A 129 11.43 -13.00 1.20
C SER A 129 11.22 -11.49 1.26
N VAL A 130 11.15 -10.75 0.15
CA VAL A 130 10.91 -9.30 0.16
C VAL A 130 9.51 -9.01 0.77
N PRO A 131 9.44 -8.31 1.91
CA PRO A 131 8.19 -8.05 2.62
C PRO A 131 7.38 -6.95 1.95
N VAL A 132 6.07 -6.95 2.20
CA VAL A 132 5.14 -5.93 1.72
C VAL A 132 4.69 -5.02 2.85
N LEU A 133 4.98 -3.73 2.71
CA LEU A 133 4.60 -2.67 3.62
C LEU A 133 3.21 -2.15 3.23
N LEU A 134 2.23 -2.32 4.11
CA LEU A 134 0.83 -1.92 3.87
C LEU A 134 0.59 -0.49 4.35
N THR A 135 0.27 0.45 3.46
CA THR A 135 0.05 1.85 3.87
C THR A 135 -1.35 2.13 4.42
N SER A 136 -2.23 1.12 4.43
CA SER A 136 -3.63 1.24 4.83
C SER A 136 -4.20 -0.08 5.37
N GLN A 137 -5.04 -0.01 6.40
CA GLN A 137 -5.77 -1.16 6.96
C GLN A 137 -6.67 -1.85 5.92
N TYR A 138 -7.15 -1.11 4.92
CA TYR A 138 -7.98 -1.67 3.84
C TYR A 138 -7.23 -2.74 3.04
N LEU A 139 -5.90 -2.63 2.92
CA LEU A 139 -5.08 -3.65 2.28
C LEU A 139 -5.10 -4.95 3.08
N LEU A 140 -4.90 -4.88 4.39
CA LEU A 140 -4.96 -6.06 5.27
C LEU A 140 -6.34 -6.70 5.23
N GLN A 141 -7.41 -5.90 5.20
CA GLN A 141 -8.79 -6.43 5.10
C GLN A 141 -9.06 -7.21 3.81
N VAL A 142 -8.28 -6.98 2.75
CA VAL A 142 -8.43 -7.68 1.47
C VAL A 142 -7.44 -8.84 1.35
N LEU A 143 -6.22 -8.65 1.85
CA LEU A 143 -5.10 -9.58 1.72
C LEU A 143 -5.03 -10.62 2.82
N GLY A 144 -5.47 -10.28 4.04
CA GLY A 144 -5.42 -11.18 5.18
C GLY A 144 -6.31 -12.40 4.99
N THR A 145 -5.89 -13.50 5.61
CA THR A 145 -6.66 -14.73 5.74
C THR A 145 -6.63 -15.22 7.18
N ASP A 146 -7.45 -16.22 7.50
CA ASP A 146 -7.49 -16.85 8.82
C ASP A 146 -7.72 -15.87 9.98
N GLY A 147 -8.51 -14.82 9.75
CA GLY A 147 -8.86 -13.81 10.75
C GLY A 147 -7.92 -12.60 10.80
N TYR A 148 -6.77 -12.64 10.13
CA TYR A 148 -5.85 -11.50 10.06
C TYR A 148 -6.48 -10.28 9.39
N GLU A 149 -7.42 -10.49 8.46
CA GLU A 149 -8.18 -9.42 7.81
C GLU A 149 -9.02 -8.58 8.79
N ASN A 150 -9.31 -9.13 9.97
CA ASN A 150 -10.13 -8.48 11.01
C ASN A 150 -9.31 -7.84 12.13
N ILE A 151 -7.99 -8.07 12.20
CA ILE A 151 -7.14 -7.53 13.26
C ILE A 151 -7.06 -5.99 13.11
N PRO A 152 -7.47 -5.23 14.12
CA PRO A 152 -7.43 -3.78 14.06
C PRO A 152 -5.99 -3.26 14.10
N ALA A 153 -5.73 -2.18 13.35
CA ALA A 153 -4.44 -1.49 13.30
C ALA A 153 -3.78 -1.28 14.67
N LYS A 154 -4.59 -0.93 15.69
CA LYS A 154 -4.12 -0.69 17.06
C LYS A 154 -3.33 -1.87 17.62
N GLU A 155 -3.76 -3.11 17.38
CA GLU A 155 -3.13 -4.29 17.98
C GLU A 155 -1.70 -4.53 17.48
N PHE A 156 -1.43 -4.24 16.20
CA PHE A 156 -0.05 -4.27 15.69
C PHE A 156 0.82 -3.18 16.32
N TYR A 157 0.30 -1.95 16.34
CA TYR A 157 1.05 -0.78 16.79
C TYR A 157 1.30 -0.74 18.30
N GLU A 158 0.44 -1.38 19.08
CA GLU A 158 0.63 -1.61 20.51
C GLU A 158 1.41 -2.90 20.81
N CYS A 159 1.94 -3.56 19.76
CA CYS A 159 2.72 -4.79 19.84
C CYS A 159 1.97 -5.95 20.53
N ILE A 160 0.63 -5.94 20.48
CA ILE A 160 -0.21 -7.05 20.93
C ILE A 160 -0.15 -8.17 19.89
N GLN A 161 -0.23 -7.80 18.61
CA GLN A 161 -0.03 -8.71 17.49
C GLN A 161 1.42 -8.61 16.99
N SER A 162 2.02 -9.77 16.73
CA SER A 162 3.37 -9.86 16.16
C SER A 162 3.40 -9.40 14.70
N ILE A 163 4.55 -8.83 14.32
CA ILE A 163 4.90 -8.57 12.93
C ILE A 163 6.21 -9.30 12.58
N PRO A 164 6.42 -9.66 11.30
CA PRO A 164 5.47 -9.52 10.19
C PRO A 164 4.25 -10.44 10.34
N ILE A 165 3.17 -10.10 9.64
CA ILE A 165 2.09 -11.05 9.37
C ILE A 165 2.69 -12.16 8.49
N PRO A 166 2.57 -13.44 8.89
CA PRO A 166 3.18 -14.55 8.16
C PRO A 166 2.68 -14.68 6.72
N ALA A 167 3.54 -15.24 5.86
CA ALA A 167 3.26 -15.43 4.43
C ALA A 167 2.04 -16.35 4.18
N ASP A 168 1.87 -17.38 4.99
CA ASP A 168 0.75 -18.33 4.95
C ASP A 168 -0.57 -17.76 5.50
N LYS A 169 -0.54 -16.51 6.00
CA LYS A 169 -1.71 -15.80 6.55
C LYS A 169 -2.19 -14.66 5.67
N ASN A 170 -1.80 -14.67 4.39
CA ASN A 170 -2.27 -13.72 3.41
C ASN A 170 -2.16 -14.22 1.97
N LYS A 171 -2.83 -13.49 1.06
CA LYS A 171 -2.96 -13.85 -0.36
C LYS A 171 -1.74 -13.53 -1.23
N LEU A 172 -0.75 -12.79 -0.73
CA LEU A 172 0.48 -12.50 -1.47
C LEU A 172 1.61 -13.50 -1.20
N ASN A 173 1.40 -14.43 -0.26
CA ASN A 173 2.41 -15.40 0.17
C ASN A 173 3.76 -14.76 0.55
N ARG A 174 3.68 -13.57 1.16
CA ARG A 174 4.83 -12.75 1.60
C ARG A 174 4.58 -12.20 2.99
N ALA A 175 5.65 -11.90 3.71
CA ALA A 175 5.54 -11.18 4.98
C ALA A 175 4.84 -9.83 4.77
N LEU A 176 3.73 -9.55 5.48
CA LEU A 176 3.08 -8.24 5.44
C LEU A 176 3.38 -7.43 6.71
N ILE A 177 3.65 -6.13 6.54
CA ILE A 177 3.96 -5.22 7.65
C ILE A 177 3.08 -3.97 7.56
N PRO A 178 2.19 -3.73 8.54
CA PRO A 178 1.44 -2.48 8.62
C PRO A 178 2.33 -1.23 8.78
N VAL A 179 2.18 -0.25 7.88
CA VAL A 179 2.86 1.06 7.93
C VAL A 179 1.87 2.20 7.64
N TYR A 180 0.73 2.14 8.33
CA TYR A 180 -0.40 3.04 8.15
C TYR A 180 -0.09 4.50 8.49
N ARG A 181 -0.76 5.42 7.79
CA ARG A 181 -0.66 6.88 7.98
C ARG A 181 -1.90 7.53 8.59
N GLY A 182 -3.01 6.78 8.68
CA GLY A 182 -4.30 7.29 9.14
C GLY A 182 -4.30 7.74 10.61
N ARG A 183 -5.32 8.51 10.99
CA ARG A 183 -5.59 8.85 12.39
C ARG A 183 -6.63 7.89 12.94
N ASN A 184 -6.38 7.33 14.12
CA ASN A 184 -7.42 6.61 14.84
C ASN A 184 -8.30 7.64 15.57
N PRO A 185 -9.61 7.75 15.25
CA PRO A 185 -10.50 8.71 15.89
C PRO A 185 -10.65 8.46 17.41
N ASN A 186 -10.56 7.20 17.84
CA ASN A 186 -10.74 6.81 19.24
C ASN A 186 -9.47 7.00 20.08
N LEU A 187 -8.28 6.94 19.46
CA LEU A 187 -7.02 7.13 20.18
C LEU A 187 -6.50 8.57 20.11
N GLY A 188 -7.11 9.42 19.28
CA GLY A 188 -6.69 10.80 19.07
C GLY A 188 -5.32 10.95 18.37
N VAL A 189 -4.61 9.86 18.10
CA VAL A 189 -3.24 9.85 17.53
C VAL A 189 -3.18 9.31 16.11
N SER A 190 -2.19 9.77 15.35
CA SER A 190 -1.84 9.23 14.04
C SER A 190 -1.00 7.96 14.18
N TYR A 191 -1.19 7.00 13.25
CA TYR A 191 -0.36 5.81 13.06
C TYR A 191 0.97 6.07 12.34
N HIS A 192 1.27 7.34 12.04
CA HIS A 192 2.56 7.71 11.49
C HIS A 192 3.70 7.33 12.44
N LEU A 193 4.71 6.63 11.94
CA LEU A 193 5.83 6.06 12.70
C LEU A 193 6.75 7.10 13.34
N LYS A 194 6.64 8.38 12.94
CA LYS A 194 7.31 9.49 13.63
C LYS A 194 6.77 9.74 15.04
N ASN A 195 5.54 9.30 15.31
CA ASN A 195 4.95 9.42 16.64
C ASN A 195 5.70 8.52 17.63
N ASP A 196 6.21 9.09 18.71
CA ASP A 196 6.98 8.36 19.72
C ASP A 196 6.18 7.29 20.46
N LYS A 197 4.85 7.39 20.46
CA LYS A 197 3.98 6.30 20.95
C LYS A 197 4.29 4.97 20.23
N TRP A 198 4.71 5.02 18.96
CA TRP A 198 4.99 3.86 18.14
C TRP A 198 6.48 3.53 18.04
N LYS A 199 7.30 4.03 18.97
CA LYS A 199 8.74 3.77 18.99
C LYS A 199 9.06 2.28 19.03
N MET A 200 8.42 1.51 19.92
CA MET A 200 8.67 0.06 19.99
C MET A 200 8.30 -0.65 18.68
N TYR A 201 7.17 -0.27 18.09
CA TYR A 201 6.70 -0.83 16.83
C TYR A 201 7.64 -0.52 15.66
N ARG A 202 8.10 0.72 15.50
CA ARG A 202 9.06 1.04 14.42
C ARG A 202 10.41 0.35 14.60
N GLU A 203 10.89 0.19 15.84
CA GLU A 203 12.15 -0.51 16.09
C GLU A 203 12.04 -2.02 15.80
N SER A 204 10.89 -2.66 16.06
CA SER A 204 10.70 -4.06 15.66
C SER A 204 10.70 -4.24 14.14
N ILE A 205 10.10 -3.30 13.39
CA ILE A 205 10.19 -3.28 11.92
C ILE A 205 11.65 -3.14 11.46
N LYS A 206 12.41 -2.19 12.02
CA LYS A 206 13.83 -2.00 11.67
C LYS A 206 14.68 -3.25 11.94
N GLY A 207 14.46 -3.88 13.09
CA GLY A 207 15.15 -5.11 13.45
C GLY A 207 14.88 -6.21 12.43
N PHE A 208 13.63 -6.34 11.98
CA PHE A 208 13.26 -7.29 10.94
C PHE A 208 13.88 -6.99 9.58
N ILE A 209 13.87 -5.72 9.15
CA ILE A 209 14.44 -5.30 7.85
C ILE A 209 15.96 -5.43 7.82
N THR A 210 16.65 -5.13 8.92
CA THR A 210 18.12 -5.14 8.98
C THR A 210 18.71 -6.56 9.03
N ASN A 211 17.98 -7.51 9.61
CA ASN A 211 18.46 -8.89 9.80
C ASN A 211 18.22 -9.79 8.56
N ARG A 212 18.07 -9.21 7.38
CA ARG A 212 17.75 -9.88 6.12
C ARG A 212 18.79 -9.60 5.05
#